data_AF-A0A6I5CLP8-F1
#
_entry.id   AF-A0A6I5CLP8-F1
#
_cell.length_a   1.000
_cell.length_b   1.000
_cell.length_c   1.000
_cell.angle_alpha   90.00
_cell.angle_beta   90.00
_cell.angle_gamma   90.00
#
_symmetry.space_group_name_H-M   'P 1'
#
loop_
_entity.id
_entity.type
_entity.pdbx_description
1 polymer ?
#
loop_
_entity_poly.entity_id
_entity_poly.type
_entity_poly.pdbx_seq_one_letter_code
_entity_poly.pdbx_strand_id
1 'polypeptide(L)' 'MSGGAHYLYGDDPVEINPGRAKASLTVANTGDRAVQIGSHYHFFEVNRALRFDREAAYGMHLDIPSGT' A
#
# COMPACT_ATOMS: atom_id res chain seq x y z
N MET A 1 25.11 -30.59 14.01
CA MET A 1 24.75 -29.26 14.57
C MET A 1 24.92 -28.23 13.47
N SER A 2 23.88 -27.97 12.68
CA SER A 2 23.96 -27.01 11.57
C SER A 2 23.98 -25.60 12.13
N GLY A 3 25.18 -25.02 12.25
CA GLY A 3 25.36 -23.60 12.53
C GLY A 3 25.00 -22.78 11.29
N GLY A 4 23.72 -22.56 11.07
CA GLY A 4 23.26 -21.57 10.09
C GLY A 4 23.52 -20.16 10.63
N ALA A 5 23.88 -19.22 9.74
CA ALA A 5 23.92 -17.81 10.10
C ALA A 5 22.54 -17.38 10.62
N HIS A 6 22.51 -16.73 11.78
CA HIS A 6 21.30 -16.16 12.36
C HIS A 6 21.34 -14.64 12.19
N TYR A 7 20.18 -14.07 11.88
CA TYR A 7 20.01 -12.62 11.90
C TYR A 7 19.79 -12.17 13.34
N LEU A 8 20.47 -11.09 13.74
CA LEU A 8 20.18 -10.35 14.97
C LEU A 8 19.31 -9.17 14.56
N TYR A 9 18.04 -9.18 14.96
CA TYR A 9 17.10 -8.09 14.68
C TYR A 9 17.12 -7.06 15.81
N GLY A 10 16.75 -5.83 15.50
CA GLY A 10 16.37 -4.85 16.52
C GLY A 10 14.96 -5.13 17.02
N ASP A 11 14.65 -4.64 18.22
CA ASP A 11 13.34 -4.83 18.85
C ASP A 11 12.27 -3.87 18.28
N ASP A 12 12.71 -2.76 17.69
CA ASP A 12 11.83 -1.69 17.23
C ASP A 12 11.28 -1.95 15.82
N PRO A 13 10.02 -1.59 15.55
CA PRO A 13 9.45 -1.65 14.21
C PRO A 13 10.10 -0.61 13.28
N VAL A 14 10.16 -0.95 11.99
CA VAL A 14 10.61 -0.02 10.94
C VAL A 14 9.42 0.80 10.46
N GLU A 15 9.46 2.11 10.67
CA GLU A 15 8.48 3.04 10.09
C GLU A 15 8.66 3.12 8.56
N ILE A 16 7.55 3.01 7.84
CA ILE A 16 7.52 3.20 6.38
C ILE A 16 6.97 4.58 6.01
N ASN A 17 7.47 5.13 4.91
CA ASN A 17 7.05 6.42 4.36
C ASN A 17 7.06 7.59 5.38
N PRO A 18 8.09 7.73 6.24
CA PRO A 18 8.12 8.79 7.25
C PRO A 18 8.10 10.17 6.59
N GLY A 19 7.35 11.11 7.19
CA GLY A 19 7.27 12.50 6.76
C GLY A 19 6.57 12.75 5.42
N ARG A 20 6.02 11.72 4.76
CA ARG A 20 5.23 11.89 3.53
C ARG A 20 3.80 12.30 3.85
N ALA A 21 3.19 13.09 2.95
CA ALA A 21 1.77 13.42 3.03
C ALA A 21 0.93 12.14 2.85
N LYS A 22 -0.13 12.01 3.65
CA LYS A 22 -1.04 10.86 3.65
C LYS A 22 -2.48 11.33 3.52
N ALA A 23 -3.30 10.54 2.86
CA ALA A 23 -4.75 10.73 2.76
C ALA A 23 -5.46 9.43 3.11
N SER A 24 -6.66 9.53 3.70
CA SER A 24 -7.51 8.38 3.98
C SER A 24 -8.78 8.48 3.14
N LEU A 25 -9.06 7.43 2.37
CA LEU A 25 -10.19 7.38 1.44
C LEU A 25 -11.01 6.12 1.70
N THR A 26 -12.33 6.25 1.64
CA THR A 26 -13.23 5.10 1.57
C THR A 26 -13.38 4.68 0.11
N VAL A 27 -13.10 3.41 -0.17
CA VAL A 27 -13.13 2.85 -1.53
C VAL A 27 -14.12 1.71 -1.60
N ALA A 28 -14.99 1.71 -2.61
CA ALA A 28 -15.93 0.63 -2.86
C ALA A 28 -15.68 -0.01 -4.22
N ASN A 29 -15.53 -1.34 -4.26
CA ASN A 29 -15.55 -2.09 -5.51
C ASN A 29 -17.00 -2.30 -5.95
N THR A 30 -17.39 -1.70 -7.07
CA THR A 30 -18.73 -1.83 -7.66
C THR A 30 -18.79 -2.87 -8.78
N GLY A 31 -17.66 -3.54 -9.06
CA GLY A 31 -17.59 -4.63 -10.04
C GLY A 31 -18.07 -5.96 -9.48
N ASP A 32 -18.12 -6.95 -10.38
CA ASP A 32 -18.53 -8.33 -10.09
C ASP A 32 -17.36 -9.27 -9.77
N ARG A 33 -16.13 -8.74 -9.81
CA ARG A 33 -14.87 -9.48 -9.62
C ARG A 33 -13.98 -8.79 -8.59
N ALA A 34 -13.15 -9.59 -7.94
CA ALA A 34 -12.14 -9.09 -7.01
C ALA A 34 -11.14 -8.17 -7.72
N VAL A 35 -10.65 -7.16 -7.00
CA VAL A 35 -9.61 -6.22 -7.43
C VAL A 35 -8.55 -6.14 -6.32
N GLN A 36 -7.29 -6.32 -6.68
CA GLN A 36 -6.13 -6.11 -5.82
C GLN A 36 -5.28 -4.99 -6.41
N ILE A 37 -4.73 -4.14 -5.56
CA ILE A 37 -3.86 -3.01 -5.94
C ILE A 37 -2.54 -3.17 -5.20
N GLY A 38 -1.42 -3.09 -5.91
CA GLY A 38 -0.10 -3.18 -5.31
C GLY A 38 0.36 -1.85 -4.71
N SER A 39 1.29 -1.95 -3.75
CA SER A 39 1.87 -0.82 -2.99
C SER A 39 2.24 0.45 -3.80
N HIS A 40 2.79 0.30 -5.02
CA HIS A 40 3.35 1.42 -5.81
C HIS A 40 2.51 1.83 -7.03
N TYR A 41 1.32 1.25 -7.20
CA TYR A 41 0.45 1.66 -8.30
C TYR A 41 -0.12 3.06 -8.02
N HIS A 42 -0.13 3.94 -9.03
CA HIS A 42 -0.70 5.28 -8.90
C HIS A 42 -2.20 5.16 -8.59
N PHE A 43 -2.60 5.48 -7.35
CA PHE A 43 -3.92 5.12 -6.84
C PHE A 43 -5.05 5.82 -7.61
N PHE A 44 -4.79 7.01 -8.15
CA PHE A 44 -5.69 7.72 -9.06
C PHE A 44 -6.12 6.89 -10.28
N GLU A 45 -5.24 6.04 -10.80
CA GLU A 45 -5.43 5.32 -12.08
C GLU A 45 -5.97 3.90 -11.91
N VAL A 46 -6.26 3.47 -10.68
CA VAL A 46 -6.74 2.11 -10.40
C VAL A 46 -8.05 1.83 -11.11
N ASN A 47 -8.37 0.53 -11.21
CA ASN A 47 -9.53 -0.01 -11.89
C ASN A 47 -10.78 0.89 -11.77
N ARG A 48 -11.39 1.21 -12.90
CA ARG A 48 -12.58 2.08 -13.02
C ARG A 48 -13.78 1.61 -12.20
N ALA A 49 -13.84 0.32 -11.86
CA ALA A 49 -14.89 -0.26 -11.00
C ALA A 49 -14.73 0.12 -9.51
N LEU A 50 -13.60 0.72 -9.12
CA LEU A 50 -13.44 1.27 -7.78
C LEU A 50 -13.99 2.70 -7.75
N ARG A 51 -14.98 2.92 -6.89
CA ARG A 51 -15.60 4.22 -6.63
C ARG A 51 -15.01 4.84 -5.35
N PHE A 52 -14.39 5.99 -5.51
CA PHE A 52 -13.78 6.83 -4.47
C PHE A 52 -13.53 8.24 -5.04
N ASP A 53 -13.14 9.19 -4.19
CA ASP A 53 -12.67 10.52 -4.63
C ASP A 53 -11.30 10.38 -5.31
N ARG A 54 -11.29 10.46 -6.65
CA ARG A 54 -10.05 10.29 -7.42
C ARG A 54 -9.10 11.46 -7.24
N GLU A 55 -9.59 12.70 -7.20
CA GLU A 55 -8.73 13.88 -7.11
C GLU A 55 -7.93 13.88 -5.81
N ALA A 56 -8.53 13.43 -4.71
CA ALA A 56 -7.85 13.26 -3.44
C ALA A 56 -6.72 12.21 -3.44
N ALA A 57 -6.65 11.33 -4.47
CA ALA A 57 -5.62 10.32 -4.64
C ALA A 57 -4.55 10.67 -5.69
N TYR A 58 -4.63 11.85 -6.31
CA TYR A 58 -3.70 12.24 -7.38
C TYR A 58 -2.26 12.35 -6.85
N GLY A 59 -1.32 11.67 -7.52
CA GLY A 59 0.07 11.60 -7.11
C GLY A 59 0.35 10.67 -5.92
N MET A 60 -0.64 9.90 -5.46
CA MET A 60 -0.52 9.02 -4.29
C MET A 60 -0.50 7.53 -4.66
N HIS A 61 0.02 6.72 -3.74
CA HIS A 61 -0.03 5.26 -3.77
C HIS A 61 -0.40 4.73 -2.36
N LEU A 62 -0.61 3.42 -2.22
CA LEU A 62 -0.98 2.83 -0.93
C LEU A 62 0.18 2.97 0.08
N ASP A 63 -0.14 3.43 1.29
CA ASP A 63 0.80 3.54 2.41
C ASP A 63 0.98 2.17 3.11
N ILE A 64 1.53 1.21 2.37
CA ILE A 64 1.76 -0.19 2.80
C ILE A 64 3.20 -0.62 2.43
N PRO A 65 3.74 -1.71 3.01
CA PRO A 65 5.08 -2.18 2.69
C PRO A 65 5.28 -2.44 1.18
N SER A 66 6.51 -2.23 0.71
CA SER A 66 6.83 -2.43 -0.71
C SER A 66 6.62 -3.90 -1.13
N GLY A 67 5.97 -4.09 -2.28
CA GLY A 67 5.74 -5.41 -2.87
C GLY A 67 4.54 -6.18 -2.33
N THR A 68 3.78 -5.62 -1.38
CA THR A 68 2.48 -6.18 -0.95
C THR A 68 1.34 -5.78 -1.89
#